data_AF-A0A6N8SIB8-F1
#
_entry.id   AF-A0A6N8SIB8-F1
#
_cell.length_a   1.000
_cell.length_b   1.000
_cell.length_c   1.000
_cell.angle_alpha   90.00
_cell.angle_beta   90.00
_cell.angle_gamma   90.00
#
_symmetry.space_group_name_H-M   'P 1'
#
loop_
_entity.id
_entity.type
_entity.pdbx_description
1 polymer ?
#
loop_
_entity_poly.entity_id
_entity_poly.type
_entity_poly.pdbx_seq_one_letter_code
_entity_poly.pdbx_strand_id
1 'polypeptide(L)' 'MAALIMILGLLQIAGGVFVVVTAKSAIHEILATAAFGFGVISVALSVIIAKIDDAVKSKVG' A
#
# COMPACT_ATOMS: atom_id res chain seq x y z
N MET A 1 -2.78 -8.77 10.87
CA MET A 1 -2.86 -7.31 10.57
C MET A 1 -1.95 -6.93 9.40
N ALA A 2 -0.63 -7.12 9.50
CA ALA A 2 0.33 -6.75 8.45
C ALA A 2 0.01 -7.32 7.06
N ALA A 3 -0.31 -8.61 6.97
CA ALA A 3 -0.66 -9.25 5.69
C ALA A 3 -1.88 -8.61 5.00
N LEU A 4 -2.90 -8.19 5.75
CA LEU A 4 -4.07 -7.50 5.20
C LEU A 4 -3.68 -6.14 4.63
N ILE A 5 -2.86 -5.37 5.36
CA ILE A 5 -2.37 -4.06 4.91
C ILE A 5 -1.53 -4.22 3.63
N MET A 6 -0.71 -5.28 3.54
CA MET A 6 0.06 -5.58 2.34
C MET A 6 -0.84 -5.83 1.12
N ILE A 7 -1.86 -6.70 1.28
CA ILE A 7 -2.79 -7.03 0.19
C ILE A 7 -3.57 -5.79 -0.26
N LEU A 8 -4.09 -5.01 0.69
CA LEU A 8 -4.84 -3.79 0.39
C LEU A 8 -3.97 -2.72 -0.28
N GLY A 9 -2.71 -2.56 0.17
CA GLY A 9 -1.75 -1.66 -0.44
C GLY A 9 -1.43 -2.04 -1.89
N LEU A 10 -1.21 -3.34 -2.17
CA LEU A 10 -1.00 -3.84 -3.53
C LEU A 10 -2.24 -3.63 -4.42
N LEU A 11 -3.44 -3.87 -3.88
CA LEU A 11 -4.68 -3.63 -4.61
C LEU A 11 -4.86 -2.13 -4.92
N GLN A 12 -4.49 -1.25 -4.00
CA GLN A 12 -4.54 0.20 -4.20
C GLN A 12 -3.54 0.67 -5.27
N ILE A 13 -2.34 0.10 -5.29
CA ILE A 13 -1.35 0.33 -6.36
C ILE A 13 -1.94 -0.10 -7.71
N ALA A 14 -2.47 -1.32 -7.79
CA ALA A 14 -3.05 -1.85 -9.02
C ALA A 14 -4.24 -0.99 -9.49
N GLY A 15 -5.10 -0.55 -8.57
CA GLY A 15 -6.20 0.36 -8.85
C GLY A 15 -5.72 1.72 -9.36
N GLY A 16 -4.69 2.32 -8.73
CA GLY A 16 -4.09 3.57 -9.19
C GLY A 16 -3.52 3.45 -10.60
N VAL A 17 -2.78 2.38 -10.90
CA VAL A 17 -2.26 2.12 -12.25
C VAL A 17 -3.40 1.93 -13.26
N PHE A 18 -4.46 1.22 -12.91
CA PHE A 18 -5.61 1.05 -13.80
C PHE A 18 -6.33 2.39 -14.09
N VAL A 19 -6.51 3.22 -13.07
CA VAL A 19 -7.17 4.54 -13.23
C VAL A 19 -6.31 5.48 -14.06
N VAL A 20 -4.98 5.47 -13.92
CA VAL A 20 -4.12 6.36 -14.73
C VAL A 20 -4.17 6.00 -16.22
N VAL A 21 -4.26 4.70 -16.56
CA VAL A 21 -4.35 4.24 -17.96
C VAL A 21 -5.71 4.58 -18.59
N THR A 22 -6.76 4.70 -17.77
CA THR A 22 -8.13 4.98 -18.23
C THR A 22 -8.55 6.44 -18.03
N ALA A 23 -7.65 7.29 -17.52
CA ALA A 23 -7.96 8.66 -17.15
C ALA A 23 -8.33 9.51 -18.37
N LYS A 24 -9.46 10.22 -18.28
CA LYS A 24 -9.92 11.19 -19.28
C LYS A 24 -9.72 12.65 -18.87
N SER A 25 -9.30 12.89 -17.64
CA SER A 25 -9.05 14.25 -17.13
C SER A 25 -7.90 14.27 -16.14
N ALA A 26 -7.28 15.44 -16.02
CA ALA A 26 -6.14 15.67 -15.11
C ALA A 26 -6.47 15.32 -13.65
N ILE A 27 -7.73 15.49 -13.21
CA ILE A 27 -8.16 15.12 -11.86
C ILE A 27 -8.00 13.60 -11.63
N HIS A 28 -8.38 12.78 -12.62
CA HIS A 28 -8.24 11.32 -12.50
C HIS A 28 -6.77 10.90 -12.47
N GLU A 29 -5.90 11.58 -13.22
CA GLU A 29 -4.45 11.33 -13.18
C GLU A 29 -3.84 11.67 -11.82
N ILE A 30 -4.22 12.81 -11.23
CA ILE A 30 -3.76 13.22 -9.88
C ILE A 30 -4.24 12.23 -8.83
N LEU A 31 -5.51 11.85 -8.86
CA LEU A 31 -6.09 10.89 -7.91
C LEU A 31 -5.46 9.50 -8.07
N ALA A 32 -5.22 9.06 -9.30
CA ALA A 32 -4.53 7.80 -9.59
C ALA A 32 -3.10 7.79 -9.05
N THR A 33 -2.35 8.87 -9.27
CA THR A 33 -0.98 9.03 -8.79
C THR A 33 -0.93 9.09 -7.26
N ALA A 34 -1.86 9.82 -6.63
CA ALA A 34 -1.98 9.86 -5.18
C ALA A 34 -2.32 8.47 -4.61
N ALA A 35 -3.28 7.76 -5.21
CA ALA A 35 -3.64 6.40 -4.80
C ALA A 35 -2.45 5.44 -4.91
N PHE A 36 -1.68 5.52 -5.99
CA PHE A 36 -0.44 4.75 -6.15
C PHE A 36 0.54 5.05 -5.01
N GLY A 37 0.82 6.33 -4.73
CA GLY A 37 1.70 6.76 -3.65
C GLY A 37 1.27 6.24 -2.27
N PHE A 38 -0.02 6.35 -1.95
CA PHE A 38 -0.58 5.81 -0.70
C PHE A 38 -0.51 4.29 -0.62
N GLY A 39 -0.68 3.59 -1.74
CA GLY A 39 -0.52 2.15 -1.82
C GLY A 39 0.92 1.71 -1.51
N VAL A 40 1.92 2.42 -2.07
CA VAL A 40 3.34 2.17 -1.76
C VAL A 40 3.64 2.38 -0.28
N ILE A 41 3.13 3.47 0.32
CA ILE A 41 3.28 3.74 1.76
C ILE A 41 2.66 2.61 2.59
N SER A 42 1.48 2.12 2.19
CA SER A 42 0.79 1.02 2.89
C SER A 42 1.58 -0.28 2.83
N VAL A 43 2.16 -0.62 1.68
CA VAL A 43 3.04 -1.78 1.54
C VAL A 43 4.27 -1.64 2.44
N ALA A 44 4.92 -0.47 2.44
CA ALA A 44 6.07 -0.22 3.31
C ALA A 44 5.71 -0.37 4.81
N LEU A 45 4.57 0.20 5.24
CA LEU A 45 4.07 0.07 6.60
C LEU A 45 3.79 -1.39 6.97
N SER A 46 3.24 -2.18 6.06
CA SER A 46 2.99 -3.60 6.32
C SER A 46 4.27 -4.38 6.66
N VAL A 47 5.38 -4.08 5.97
CA VAL A 47 6.69 -4.69 6.22
C VAL A 47 7.26 -4.24 7.56
N ILE A 48 7.12 -2.95 7.89
CA ILE A 48 7.57 -2.41 9.19
C ILE A 48 6.82 -3.10 10.33
N ILE A 49 5.49 -3.23 10.22
CA ILE A 49 4.67 -3.89 11.24
C ILE A 49 5.08 -5.36 11.39
N ALA A 50 5.32 -6.08 10.29
CA ALA A 50 5.77 -7.47 10.36
C ALA A 50 7.11 -7.59 11.11
N LYS A 51 8.08 -6.72 10.80
CA LYS A 51 9.38 -6.71 11.50
C LYS A 51 9.26 -6.38 12.98
N ILE A 52 8.36 -5.48 13.36
CA ILE A 52 8.12 -5.15 14.76
C ILE A 52 7.48 -6.34 15.49
N ASP A 53 6.49 -6.99 14.88
CA ASP A 53 5.82 -8.18 15.45
C ASP A 53 6.83 -9.32 15.69
N ASP A 54 7.71 -9.58 14.72
CA ASP A 54 8.78 -10.57 14.84
C ASP A 54 9.76 -10.22 15.98
N ALA A 55 10.17 -8.95 16.07
CA ALA A 55 11.08 -8.48 17.13
C ALA A 55 10.45 -8.57 18.52
N VAL A 56 9.14 -8.31 18.64
CA VAL A 56 8.40 -8.44 19.90
C VAL A 56 8.30 -9.91 20.32
N LYS A 57 7.92 -10.80 19.39
CA LYS A 57 7.85 -12.25 19.67
C LYS A 57 9.17 -12.82 20.12
N SER A 58 10.29 -12.38 19.52
CA SER A 58 11.63 -12.84 19.89
C SER A 58 12.07 -12.42 21.30
N LYS A 59 11.46 -11.41 21.93
CA LYS A 59 11.84 -10.92 23.27
C LYS A 59 11.00 -11.51 24.42
N VAL A 60 9.90 -12.19 24.09
CA VAL A 60 8.95 -12.76 25.05
C VAL A 60 9.05 -14.29 25.11
N GLY A 61 9.85 -14.90 24.24
CA GLY A 61 10.15 -16.34 24.22
C GLY A 61 11.39 -16.72 25.02
#